data_AF-A0A2U8GX63-F1
#
_entry.id   AF-A0A2U8GX63-F1
#
_cell.length_a   1.000
_cell.length_b   1.000
_cell.length_c   1.000
_cell.angle_alpha   90.00
_cell.angle_beta   90.00
_cell.angle_gamma   90.00
#
_symmetry.space_group_name_H-M   'P 1'
#
loop_
_entity.id
_entity.type
_entity.pdbx_description
1 polymer ?
#
loop_
_entity_poly.entity_id
_entity_poly.type
_entity_poly.pdbx_seq_one_letter_code
_entity_poly.pdbx_strand_id
1 'polypeptide(L)'
;MLSLTSLGGAGTVTGSKHLITYGSTRILIDCGLFQGLKNLRELNWQHLVVESKDIDAVVLTHAHLDHCGYLPRLVLNGFRGKIFSTPATRDVAELILLDSAWLQEKDAEFANRKGFSKHKPALALYRVRDAERTLLQFKPVPLHQETVLPGGARLVLRRAGHILGAATAQIDIGGKRLVFSGDLGRYDDAVMPDPEPVTEADYIIIESTYGNRHHDRSDAVEALGDIIERTTRRGGTVVIPAFAVGRAQSLIYDLWLLRQRGRLRNVPVYLDSPMATSATALLHRHADDHKLAQHDFETAFSEVTYVRDVEESKALSANRYPKVIISASGMATGGRVLHHIEAFGGSHQNTLLFSGFQAAGTRGRKLLEGAREVKIHGRWMPIKAEVAELAMLSAHADSDELMRWLRGFTKAPERVFIVHGESDASEALRERIQRELNWHASVPMQNQEFAL
;
A
#
# COMPACT_ATOMS: atom_id res chain seq x y z
N MET A 1 -13.94 26.71 -14.93
CA MET A 1 -14.79 25.57 -14.56
C MET A 1 -13.94 24.61 -13.75
N LEU A 2 -14.52 23.99 -12.72
CA LEU A 2 -13.85 23.00 -11.89
C LEU A 2 -14.13 21.61 -12.49
N SER A 3 -13.11 20.75 -12.60
CA SER A 3 -13.29 19.37 -13.06
C SER A 3 -12.39 18.38 -12.32
N LEU A 4 -12.81 17.12 -12.32
CA LEU A 4 -12.09 15.96 -11.79
C LEU A 4 -11.87 14.92 -12.88
N THR A 5 -10.63 14.50 -13.09
CA THR A 5 -10.26 13.44 -14.03
C THR A 5 -9.47 12.35 -13.33
N SER A 6 -9.93 11.10 -13.40
CA SER A 6 -9.17 9.97 -12.83
C SER A 6 -8.19 9.40 -13.84
N LEU A 7 -6.90 9.70 -13.69
CA LEU A 7 -5.83 9.24 -14.60
C LEU A 7 -5.37 7.80 -14.30
N GLY A 8 -5.70 7.29 -13.11
CA GLY A 8 -5.45 5.94 -12.65
C GLY A 8 -6.17 5.65 -11.33
N GLY A 9 -6.11 4.42 -10.83
CA GLY A 9 -6.91 4.00 -9.68
C GLY A 9 -8.42 4.01 -9.92
N ALA A 10 -8.88 3.98 -11.17
CA ALA A 10 -10.30 3.93 -11.54
C ALA A 10 -10.59 2.61 -12.26
N GLY A 11 -11.44 1.76 -11.67
CA GLY A 11 -11.63 0.37 -12.10
C GLY A 11 -10.44 -0.56 -11.81
N THR A 12 -9.50 -0.13 -10.97
CA THR A 12 -8.34 -0.90 -10.51
C THR A 12 -7.87 -0.39 -9.14
N VAL A 13 -7.18 -1.25 -8.40
CA VAL A 13 -6.64 -0.99 -7.04
C VAL A 13 -5.23 -0.37 -7.09
N THR A 14 -4.69 -0.02 -8.26
CA THR A 14 -3.31 0.51 -8.30
C THR A 14 -3.16 1.67 -9.27
N GLY A 15 -2.12 2.47 -9.06
CA GLY A 15 -1.79 3.58 -9.93
C GLY A 15 -2.64 4.82 -9.69
N SER A 16 -3.06 5.05 -8.45
CA SER A 16 -3.88 6.18 -7.98
C SER A 16 -3.31 7.51 -8.44
N LYS A 17 -4.12 8.24 -9.23
CA LYS A 17 -3.81 9.54 -9.85
C LYS A 17 -5.10 10.26 -10.19
N HIS A 18 -5.44 11.32 -9.47
CA HIS A 18 -6.67 12.08 -9.71
C HIS A 18 -6.35 13.56 -9.93
N LEU A 19 -6.73 14.09 -11.09
CA LEU A 19 -6.41 15.45 -11.49
C LEU A 19 -7.60 16.37 -11.22
N ILE A 20 -7.37 17.40 -10.40
CA ILE A 20 -8.30 18.52 -10.21
C ILE A 20 -7.86 19.64 -11.17
N THR A 21 -8.78 20.14 -11.98
CA THR A 21 -8.53 21.30 -12.85
C THR A 21 -9.46 22.45 -12.47
N TYR A 22 -8.91 23.64 -12.26
CA TYR A 22 -9.68 24.87 -12.03
C TYR A 22 -9.05 26.04 -12.78
N GLY A 23 -9.70 26.48 -13.86
CA GLY A 23 -9.14 27.49 -14.75
C GLY A 23 -7.86 26.96 -15.41
N SER A 24 -6.73 27.64 -15.20
CA SER A 24 -5.42 27.18 -15.66
C SER A 24 -4.68 26.30 -14.64
N THR A 25 -5.19 26.17 -13.41
CA THR A 25 -4.54 25.45 -12.33
C THR A 25 -4.86 23.96 -12.38
N ARG A 26 -3.84 23.13 -12.19
CA ARG A 26 -3.91 21.66 -12.18
C ARG A 26 -3.23 21.10 -10.94
N ILE A 27 -3.99 20.43 -10.09
CA ILE A 27 -3.49 19.80 -8.86
C ILE A 27 -3.72 18.29 -8.99
N LEU A 28 -2.65 17.51 -8.87
CA LEU A 28 -2.72 16.05 -8.92
C LEU A 28 -2.79 15.49 -7.50
N ILE A 29 -3.74 14.59 -7.24
CA ILE A 29 -3.84 13.84 -5.99
C ILE A 29 -3.32 12.43 -6.24
N ASP A 30 -2.29 12.07 -5.49
CA ASP A 30 -1.47 10.89 -5.66
C ASP A 30 -0.81 10.78 -7.06
N CYS A 31 0.28 10.04 -7.10
CA CYS A 31 1.04 9.75 -8.31
C CYS A 31 1.66 8.35 -8.26
N GLY A 32 0.81 7.32 -8.28
CA GLY A 32 1.24 5.94 -8.03
C GLY A 32 1.60 5.08 -9.24
N LEU A 33 2.32 3.99 -9.04
CA LEU A 33 2.53 2.99 -10.11
C LEU A 33 1.36 2.02 -10.23
N PHE A 34 1.00 1.70 -11.47
CA PHE A 34 0.16 0.54 -11.75
C PHE A 34 0.94 -0.75 -11.47
N GLN A 35 0.34 -1.68 -10.73
CA GLN A 35 0.93 -2.98 -10.42
C GLN A 35 0.03 -4.13 -10.93
N GLY A 36 0.46 -5.37 -10.72
CA GLY A 36 -0.32 -6.56 -11.12
C GLY A 36 -0.21 -6.90 -12.60
N LEU A 37 -1.36 -6.94 -13.28
CA LEU A 37 -1.49 -7.38 -14.68
C LEU A 37 -0.52 -6.65 -15.63
N LYS A 38 -0.07 -7.35 -16.68
CA LYS A 38 0.95 -6.81 -17.61
C LYS A 38 0.48 -5.55 -18.32
N ASN A 39 -0.76 -5.54 -18.80
CA ASN A 39 -1.36 -4.38 -19.46
C ASN A 39 -1.41 -3.15 -18.53
N LEU A 40 -1.74 -3.33 -17.24
CA LEU A 40 -1.70 -2.25 -16.25
C LEU A 40 -0.27 -1.73 -16.06
N ARG A 41 0.72 -2.62 -15.90
CA ARG A 41 2.12 -2.21 -15.74
C ARG A 41 2.68 -1.48 -16.96
N GLU A 42 2.20 -1.79 -18.16
CA GLU A 42 2.56 -1.10 -19.40
C GLU A 42 2.07 0.36 -19.43
N LEU A 43 0.97 0.69 -18.73
CA LEU A 43 0.49 2.07 -18.59
C LEU A 43 1.53 2.97 -17.90
N ASN A 44 2.40 2.42 -17.05
CA ASN A 44 3.48 3.21 -16.42
C ASN A 44 4.49 3.77 -17.44
N TRP A 45 4.58 3.18 -18.64
CA TRP A 45 5.47 3.65 -19.70
C TRP A 45 4.81 4.68 -20.62
N GLN A 46 3.49 4.84 -20.53
CA GLN A 46 2.73 5.78 -21.34
C GLN A 46 2.78 7.19 -20.73
N HIS A 47 2.62 8.19 -21.59
CA HIS A 47 2.42 9.57 -21.16
C HIS A 47 1.02 9.73 -20.58
N LEU A 48 0.89 10.58 -19.55
CA LEU A 48 -0.41 11.00 -19.05
C LEU A 48 -1.11 11.86 -20.12
N VAL A 49 -2.44 11.92 -20.09
CA VAL A 49 -3.22 12.80 -20.97
C VAL A 49 -2.97 14.29 -20.70
N VAL A 50 -2.40 14.61 -19.55
CA VAL A 50 -1.92 15.94 -19.17
C VAL A 50 -0.39 15.96 -19.19
N GLU A 51 0.18 17.02 -19.75
CA GLU A 51 1.63 17.21 -19.74
C GLU A 51 2.14 17.44 -18.30
N SER A 52 3.19 16.74 -17.89
CA SER A 52 3.71 16.83 -16.52
C SER A 52 4.13 18.25 -16.10
N LYS A 53 4.59 19.06 -17.06
CA LYS A 53 4.98 20.47 -16.86
C LYS A 53 3.79 21.40 -16.57
N ASP A 54 2.58 20.98 -16.92
CA ASP A 54 1.35 21.76 -16.77
C ASP A 54 0.63 21.46 -15.44
N ILE A 55 1.17 20.54 -14.63
CA ILE A 55 0.70 20.23 -13.28
C ILE A 55 1.44 21.16 -12.29
N ASP A 56 0.68 21.89 -11.48
CA ASP A 56 1.23 22.92 -10.59
C ASP A 56 1.66 22.35 -9.23
N ALA A 57 0.95 21.33 -8.75
CA ALA A 57 1.22 20.69 -7.46
C ALA A 57 0.77 19.23 -7.46
N VAL A 58 1.40 18.44 -6.60
CA VAL A 58 0.94 17.11 -6.22
C VAL A 58 0.60 17.09 -4.74
N VAL A 59 -0.51 16.49 -4.35
CA VAL A 59 -0.84 16.16 -2.95
C VAL A 59 -0.76 14.64 -2.81
N LEU A 60 0.08 14.15 -1.91
CA LEU A 60 0.26 12.73 -1.65
C LEU A 60 -0.44 12.36 -0.35
N THR A 61 -1.43 11.47 -0.44
CA THR A 61 -2.22 10.98 0.70
C THR A 61 -1.37 10.10 1.61
N HIS A 62 -0.63 9.16 1.03
CA HIS A 62 0.28 8.28 1.73
C HIS A 62 1.31 7.68 0.77
N ALA A 63 2.30 6.97 1.33
CA ALA A 63 3.51 6.61 0.61
C ALA A 63 3.53 5.19 0.00
N HIS A 64 2.41 4.47 -0.09
CA HIS A 64 2.43 3.20 -0.83
C HIS A 64 2.79 3.41 -2.31
N LEU A 65 3.39 2.39 -2.92
CA LEU A 65 4.00 2.51 -4.25
C LEU A 65 2.95 2.81 -5.35
N ASP A 66 1.73 2.34 -5.17
CA ASP A 66 0.54 2.63 -5.97
C ASP A 66 -0.11 3.98 -5.68
N HIS A 67 0.45 4.79 -4.78
CA HIS A 67 0.11 6.20 -4.56
C HIS A 67 1.29 7.14 -4.80
N CYS A 68 2.54 6.72 -4.62
CA CYS A 68 3.71 7.61 -4.77
C CYS A 68 4.69 7.20 -5.89
N GLY A 69 4.64 5.96 -6.36
CA GLY A 69 5.73 5.35 -7.14
C GLY A 69 5.96 5.95 -8.53
N TYR A 70 4.98 6.68 -9.09
CA TYR A 70 5.13 7.35 -10.39
C TYR A 70 5.73 8.76 -10.27
N LEU A 71 5.87 9.30 -9.05
CA LEU A 71 6.45 10.64 -8.83
C LEU A 71 7.80 10.84 -9.53
N PRO A 72 8.77 9.90 -9.50
CA PRO A 72 10.03 10.09 -10.21
C PRO A 72 9.86 10.17 -11.73
N ARG A 73 8.91 9.42 -12.29
CA ARG A 73 8.58 9.48 -13.70
C ARG A 73 7.92 10.81 -14.07
N LEU A 74 7.07 11.33 -13.19
CA LEU A 74 6.45 12.65 -13.34
C LEU A 74 7.49 13.76 -13.41
N VAL A 75 8.46 13.75 -12.48
CA VAL A 75 9.58 14.72 -12.42
C VAL A 75 10.46 14.63 -13.65
N LEU A 76 10.83 13.41 -14.07
CA LEU A 76 11.60 13.18 -15.30
C LEU A 76 10.90 13.74 -16.55
N ASN A 77 9.57 13.65 -16.59
CA ASN A 77 8.76 14.16 -17.69
C ASN A 77 8.51 15.68 -17.61
N GLY A 78 9.11 16.38 -16.66
CA GLY A 78 9.14 17.86 -16.65
C GLY A 78 8.28 18.54 -15.58
N PHE A 79 7.74 17.79 -14.62
CA PHE A 79 7.07 18.41 -13.45
C PHE A 79 8.07 19.19 -12.59
N ARG A 80 7.69 20.43 -12.22
CA ARG A 80 8.52 21.38 -11.45
C ARG A 80 7.85 21.89 -10.19
N GLY A 81 6.62 21.45 -9.91
CA GLY A 81 5.84 21.89 -8.76
C GLY A 81 6.35 21.32 -7.43
N LYS A 82 5.52 21.45 -6.40
CA LYS A 82 5.78 20.88 -5.07
C LYS A 82 4.90 19.67 -4.81
N ILE A 83 5.41 18.72 -4.04
CA ILE A 83 4.72 17.52 -3.59
C ILE A 83 4.37 17.71 -2.11
N PHE A 84 3.10 17.93 -1.79
CA PHE A 84 2.60 18.16 -0.44
C PHE A 84 2.21 16.84 0.20
N SER A 85 2.68 16.57 1.42
CA SER A 85 2.36 15.35 2.16
C SER A 85 2.54 15.59 3.66
N THR A 86 2.09 14.67 4.51
CA THR A 86 2.51 14.69 5.93
C THR A 86 4.03 14.49 6.06
N PRO A 87 4.65 14.91 7.18
CA PRO A 87 6.06 14.65 7.45
C PRO A 87 6.41 13.16 7.36
N ALA A 88 5.64 12.30 8.03
CA ALA A 88 5.89 10.87 8.00
C ALA A 88 5.69 10.26 6.61
N THR A 89 4.67 10.69 5.84
CA THR A 89 4.50 10.25 4.45
C THR A 89 5.71 10.63 3.59
N ARG A 90 6.34 11.80 3.79
CA ARG A 90 7.56 12.18 3.06
C ARG A 90 8.71 11.21 3.32
N ASP A 91 8.91 10.81 4.58
CA ASP A 91 10.01 9.91 4.96
C ASP A 91 9.77 8.47 4.52
N VAL A 92 8.53 8.01 4.61
CA VAL A 92 8.13 6.71 4.08
C VAL A 92 8.27 6.70 2.55
N ALA A 93 7.91 7.79 1.87
CA ALA A 93 8.09 7.92 0.42
C ALA A 93 9.57 7.91 0.02
N GLU A 94 10.46 8.55 0.79
CA GLU A 94 11.91 8.44 0.60
C GLU A 94 12.37 6.97 0.60
N LEU A 95 11.96 6.21 1.62
CA LEU A 95 12.30 4.80 1.71
C LEU A 95 11.77 3.99 0.51
N ILE A 96 10.49 4.14 0.17
CA ILE A 96 9.83 3.36 -0.89
C ILE A 96 10.34 3.73 -2.28
N LEU A 97 10.55 5.02 -2.57
CA LEU A 97 11.01 5.46 -3.89
C LEU A 97 12.44 5.03 -4.16
N LEU A 98 13.33 5.12 -3.16
CA LEU A 98 14.72 4.68 -3.28
C LEU A 98 14.82 3.15 -3.45
N ASP A 99 14.09 2.37 -2.65
CA ASP A 99 14.07 0.91 -2.76
C ASP A 99 13.51 0.47 -4.12
N SER A 100 12.38 1.05 -4.55
CA SER A 100 11.78 0.74 -5.84
C SER A 100 12.71 1.08 -7.01
N ALA A 101 13.38 2.24 -6.97
CA ALA A 101 14.35 2.61 -7.98
C ALA A 101 15.53 1.62 -8.06
N TRP A 102 16.09 1.26 -6.90
CA TRP A 102 17.19 0.30 -6.81
C TRP A 102 16.80 -1.07 -7.34
N LEU A 103 15.62 -1.59 -6.96
CA LEU A 103 15.10 -2.87 -7.45
C LEU A 103 14.93 -2.86 -8.97
N GLN A 104 14.35 -1.80 -9.53
CA GLN A 104 14.17 -1.67 -10.97
C GLN A 104 15.50 -1.62 -11.73
N GLU A 105 16.50 -0.91 -11.21
CA GLU A 105 17.85 -0.90 -11.79
C GLU A 105 18.49 -2.29 -11.75
N LYS A 106 18.41 -2.99 -10.61
CA LYS A 106 18.96 -4.35 -10.46
C LYS A 106 18.27 -5.37 -11.34
N ASP A 107 16.95 -5.29 -11.48
CA ASP A 107 16.18 -6.16 -12.36
C ASP A 107 16.56 -5.93 -13.83
N ALA A 108 16.72 -4.67 -14.25
CA ALA A 108 17.16 -4.33 -15.60
C ALA A 108 18.60 -4.82 -15.86
N GLU A 109 19.54 -4.57 -14.95
CA GLU A 109 20.92 -5.07 -15.01
C GLU A 109 20.96 -6.60 -15.10
N PHE A 110 20.20 -7.29 -14.25
CA PHE A 110 20.14 -8.74 -14.20
C PHE A 110 19.57 -9.32 -15.49
N ALA A 111 18.48 -8.73 -16.01
CA ALA A 111 17.85 -9.16 -17.25
C ALA A 111 18.75 -8.93 -18.47
N ASN A 112 19.47 -7.82 -18.53
CA ASN A 112 20.46 -7.54 -19.56
C ASN A 112 21.63 -8.54 -19.51
N ARG A 113 22.16 -8.83 -18.31
CA ARG A 113 23.28 -9.78 -18.12
C ARG A 113 22.89 -11.23 -18.44
N LYS A 114 21.67 -11.65 -18.11
CA LYS A 114 21.18 -13.02 -18.31
C LYS A 114 20.47 -13.23 -19.64
N GLY A 115 20.20 -12.18 -20.40
CA GLY A 115 19.66 -12.24 -21.76
C GLY A 115 18.21 -12.73 -21.89
N PHE A 116 17.41 -12.72 -20.82
CA PHE A 116 16.02 -13.20 -20.86
C PHE A 116 14.96 -12.10 -21.10
N SER A 117 15.38 -10.84 -21.20
CA SER A 117 14.46 -9.72 -21.50
C SER A 117 14.03 -9.75 -22.97
N LYS A 118 12.75 -9.45 -23.21
CA LYS A 118 12.23 -9.18 -24.57
C LYS A 118 12.72 -7.84 -25.12
N HIS A 119 12.97 -6.86 -24.25
CA HIS A 119 13.49 -5.53 -24.61
C HIS A 119 15.02 -5.51 -24.50
N LYS A 120 15.70 -4.92 -25.50
CA LYS A 120 17.16 -4.82 -25.55
C LYS A 120 17.58 -3.36 -25.80
N PRO A 121 18.14 -2.67 -24.80
CA PRO A 121 18.32 -3.10 -23.41
C PRO A 121 16.99 -3.14 -22.63
N ALA A 122 16.94 -3.93 -21.56
CA ALA A 122 15.98 -3.75 -20.48
C ALA A 122 16.26 -2.43 -19.78
N LEU A 123 15.22 -1.65 -19.50
CA LEU A 123 15.29 -0.33 -18.87
C LEU A 123 14.53 -0.33 -17.55
N ALA A 124 15.06 0.39 -16.56
CA ALA A 124 14.32 0.79 -15.38
C ALA A 124 13.40 1.98 -15.74
N LEU A 125 12.21 2.07 -15.11
CA LEU A 125 11.28 3.19 -15.38
C LEU A 125 11.87 4.52 -14.90
N TYR A 126 12.60 4.46 -13.78
CA TYR A 126 13.41 5.52 -13.20
C TYR A 126 14.54 4.89 -12.37
N ARG A 127 15.58 5.69 -12.07
CA ARG A 127 16.77 5.28 -11.30
C ARG A 127 16.80 5.91 -9.92
N VAL A 128 17.73 5.45 -9.06
CA VAL A 128 17.88 6.00 -7.70
C VAL A 128 18.09 7.52 -7.73
N ARG A 129 18.92 8.01 -8.67
CA ARG A 129 19.15 9.46 -8.86
C ARG A 129 17.90 10.26 -9.22
N ASP A 130 16.90 9.61 -9.83
CA ASP A 130 15.65 10.27 -10.20
C ASP A 130 14.71 10.34 -9.00
N ALA A 131 14.70 9.29 -8.17
CA ALA A 131 14.03 9.30 -6.87
C ALA A 131 14.62 10.37 -5.94
N GLU A 132 15.95 10.47 -5.82
CA GLU A 132 16.63 11.50 -5.03
C GLU A 132 16.22 12.92 -5.46
N ARG A 133 16.19 13.20 -6.77
CA ARG A 133 15.72 14.50 -7.30
C ARG A 133 14.26 14.79 -6.96
N THR A 134 13.43 13.76 -6.98
CA THR A 134 12.00 13.88 -6.65
C THR A 134 11.80 14.27 -5.19
N LEU A 135 12.61 13.74 -4.28
CA LEU A 135 12.55 14.05 -2.85
C LEU A 135 12.82 15.52 -2.54
N LEU A 136 13.59 16.23 -3.39
CA LEU A 136 13.82 17.67 -3.27
C LEU A 136 12.58 18.53 -3.55
N GLN A 137 11.54 17.95 -4.16
CA GLN A 137 10.28 18.64 -4.44
C GLN A 137 9.24 18.47 -3.33
N PHE A 138 9.48 17.60 -2.35
CA PHE A 138 8.57 17.42 -1.22
C PHE A 138 8.50 18.67 -0.34
N LYS A 139 7.28 18.99 0.10
CA LYS A 139 6.96 20.03 1.06
C LYS A 139 6.06 19.41 2.15
N PRO A 140 6.65 19.00 3.29
CA PRO A 140 5.88 18.46 4.41
C PRO A 140 4.85 19.47 4.95
N VAL A 141 3.65 18.97 5.27
CA VAL A 141 2.53 19.70 5.84
C VAL A 141 1.99 18.89 7.02
N PRO A 142 2.12 19.38 8.26
CA PRO A 142 1.51 18.76 9.44
C PRO A 142 0.00 18.51 9.27
N LEU A 143 -0.50 17.48 9.94
CA LEU A 143 -1.94 17.25 10.05
C LEU A 143 -2.63 18.49 10.63
N HIS A 144 -3.86 18.73 10.18
CA HIS A 144 -4.74 19.83 10.60
C HIS A 144 -4.25 21.25 10.28
N GLN A 145 -3.06 21.40 9.68
CA GLN A 145 -2.56 22.69 9.26
C GLN A 145 -3.09 23.05 7.87
N GLU A 146 -3.78 24.20 7.77
CA GLU A 146 -4.19 24.75 6.47
C GLU A 146 -2.96 25.23 5.68
N THR A 147 -2.86 24.78 4.44
CA THR A 147 -1.77 25.14 3.52
C THR A 147 -2.32 25.60 2.18
N VAL A 148 -1.84 26.74 1.68
CA VAL A 148 -2.22 27.24 0.36
C VAL A 148 -1.47 26.48 -0.74
N LEU A 149 -2.23 26.00 -1.72
CA LEU A 149 -1.78 25.38 -2.97
C LEU A 149 -1.87 26.40 -4.13
N PRO A 150 -1.27 26.10 -5.29
CA PRO A 150 -1.47 26.90 -6.51
C PRO A 150 -2.96 27.15 -6.84
N GLY A 151 -3.24 28.26 -7.52
CA GLY A 151 -4.62 28.64 -7.88
C GLY A 151 -5.50 29.10 -6.70
N GLY A 152 -4.90 29.33 -5.52
CA GLY A 152 -5.63 29.74 -4.32
C GLY A 152 -6.37 28.60 -3.62
N ALA A 153 -6.09 27.34 -3.98
CA ALA A 153 -6.62 26.18 -3.27
C ALA A 153 -6.10 26.12 -1.83
N ARG A 154 -6.90 25.58 -0.91
CA ARG A 154 -6.50 25.34 0.49
C ARG A 154 -6.55 23.86 0.80
N LEU A 155 -5.44 23.33 1.30
CA LEU A 155 -5.28 21.93 1.71
C LEU A 155 -5.30 21.82 3.24
N VAL A 156 -6.05 20.85 3.74
CA VAL A 156 -5.93 20.34 5.10
C VAL A 156 -5.76 18.82 5.02
N LEU A 157 -4.73 18.29 5.68
CA LEU A 157 -4.50 16.85 5.83
C LEU A 157 -5.07 16.38 7.16
N ARG A 158 -5.83 15.28 7.14
CA ARG A 158 -6.42 14.63 8.32
C ARG A 158 -5.99 13.19 8.35
N ARG A 159 -5.88 12.59 9.53
CA ARG A 159 -5.37 11.22 9.63
C ARG A 159 -6.30 10.21 8.96
N ALA A 160 -5.74 9.32 8.14
CA ALA A 160 -6.48 8.24 7.48
C ALA A 160 -6.33 6.88 8.17
N GLY A 161 -5.37 6.72 9.10
CA GLY A 161 -5.22 5.49 9.90
C GLY A 161 -4.67 4.27 9.15
N HIS A 162 -4.28 4.41 7.88
CA HIS A 162 -3.90 3.28 7.03
C HIS A 162 -2.45 2.80 7.21
N ILE A 163 -1.50 3.71 7.03
CA ILE A 163 -0.08 3.53 7.34
C ILE A 163 0.47 4.79 8.00
N LEU A 164 1.71 4.73 8.47
CA LEU A 164 2.39 5.87 9.08
C LEU A 164 2.30 7.12 8.19
N GLY A 165 1.75 8.20 8.75
CA GLY A 165 1.53 9.48 8.04
C GLY A 165 0.39 9.50 7.03
N ALA A 166 -0.36 8.42 6.84
CA ALA A 166 -1.45 8.38 5.86
C ALA A 166 -2.52 9.42 6.20
N ALA A 167 -2.97 10.14 5.17
CA ALA A 167 -3.88 11.25 5.33
C ALA A 167 -4.99 11.30 4.27
N THR A 168 -6.18 11.64 4.73
CA THR A 168 -7.27 12.17 3.92
C THR A 168 -6.94 13.63 3.56
N ALA A 169 -7.05 13.96 2.27
CA ALA A 169 -6.81 15.31 1.76
C ALA A 169 -8.13 16.06 1.55
N GLN A 170 -8.35 17.11 2.33
CA GLN A 170 -9.47 18.05 2.16
C GLN A 170 -8.97 19.28 1.39
N ILE A 171 -9.56 19.56 0.24
CA ILE A 171 -9.14 20.63 -0.68
C ILE A 171 -10.31 21.55 -0.98
N ASP A 172 -10.18 22.82 -0.60
CA ASP A 172 -11.13 23.88 -0.95
C ASP A 172 -10.62 24.64 -2.17
N ILE A 173 -11.36 24.62 -3.28
CA ILE A 173 -11.01 25.30 -4.54
C ILE A 173 -12.28 25.70 -5.31
N GLY A 174 -12.29 26.88 -5.92
CA GLY A 174 -13.43 27.34 -6.73
C GLY A 174 -14.76 27.43 -5.98
N GLY A 175 -14.72 27.63 -4.65
CA GLY A 175 -15.91 27.64 -3.79
C GLY A 175 -16.49 26.26 -3.48
N LYS A 176 -15.79 25.17 -3.85
CA LYS A 176 -16.17 23.78 -3.57
C LYS A 176 -15.13 23.12 -2.67
N ARG A 177 -15.58 22.15 -1.86
CA ARG A 177 -14.74 21.27 -1.04
C ARG A 177 -14.71 19.86 -1.61
N LEU A 178 -13.52 19.42 -1.98
CA LEU A 178 -13.25 18.04 -2.40
C LEU A 178 -12.53 17.30 -1.28
N VAL A 179 -12.93 16.08 -0.97
CA VAL A 179 -12.28 15.22 0.02
C VAL A 179 -11.83 13.93 -0.63
N PHE A 180 -10.52 13.69 -0.61
CA PHE A 180 -9.91 12.45 -1.08
C PHE A 180 -9.53 11.61 0.12
N SER A 181 -10.11 10.42 0.25
CA SER A 181 -9.85 9.55 1.39
C SER A 181 -8.39 9.10 1.48
N GLY A 182 -7.73 8.91 0.32
CA GLY A 182 -6.58 8.02 0.23
C GLY A 182 -7.04 6.60 0.54
N ASP A 183 -6.13 5.77 1.04
CA ASP A 183 -6.50 4.49 1.64
C ASP A 183 -6.94 4.73 3.09
N LEU A 184 -8.07 4.15 3.47
CA LEU A 184 -8.62 4.30 4.82
C LEU A 184 -8.20 3.11 5.67
N GLY A 185 -7.67 3.42 6.85
CA GLY A 185 -7.35 2.45 7.88
C GLY A 185 -8.57 1.81 8.49
N ARG A 186 -8.35 0.70 9.17
CA ARG A 186 -9.38 0.04 9.96
C ARG A 186 -9.68 0.81 11.24
N TYR A 187 -10.90 0.65 11.74
CA TYR A 187 -11.24 1.10 13.08
C TYR A 187 -10.71 0.09 14.11
N ASP A 188 -10.36 0.59 15.30
CA ASP A 188 -9.89 -0.25 16.41
C ASP A 188 -8.61 -1.06 16.07
N ASP A 189 -7.82 -0.59 15.09
CA ASP A 189 -6.52 -1.20 14.77
C ASP A 189 -5.55 -1.08 15.95
N ALA A 190 -4.76 -2.13 16.14
CA ALA A 190 -3.85 -2.27 17.28
C ALA A 190 -2.64 -1.32 17.22
N VAL A 191 -2.20 -0.98 16.00
CA VAL A 191 -1.03 -0.13 15.77
C VAL A 191 -1.45 1.28 15.37
N MET A 192 -2.40 1.38 14.43
CA MET A 192 -2.78 2.64 13.81
C MET A 192 -4.04 3.24 14.45
N PRO A 193 -4.11 4.56 14.62
CA PRO A 193 -5.34 5.24 15.00
C PRO A 193 -6.42 5.14 13.92
N ASP A 194 -7.66 5.30 14.36
CA ASP A 194 -8.83 5.29 13.50
C ASP A 194 -8.76 6.45 12.48
N PRO A 195 -9.35 6.27 11.28
CA PRO A 195 -9.48 7.38 10.33
C PRO A 195 -10.32 8.51 10.94
N GLU A 196 -9.82 9.75 10.82
CA GLU A 196 -10.53 10.93 11.28
C GLU A 196 -11.77 11.21 10.41
N PRO A 197 -12.89 11.60 11.01
CA PRO A 197 -14.07 12.02 10.26
C PRO A 197 -13.83 13.38 9.58
N VAL A 198 -14.55 13.60 8.48
CA VAL A 198 -14.67 14.91 7.85
C VAL A 198 -16.13 15.36 7.94
N THR A 199 -16.36 16.63 8.29
CA THR A 199 -17.70 17.12 8.63
C THR A 199 -18.56 17.39 7.40
N GLU A 200 -17.97 17.96 6.34
CA GLU A 200 -18.67 18.41 5.14
C GLU A 200 -17.76 18.30 3.90
N ALA A 201 -18.35 17.98 2.75
CA ALA A 201 -17.73 18.06 1.43
C ALA A 201 -18.81 18.22 0.35
N ASP A 202 -18.47 18.89 -0.75
CA ASP A 202 -19.32 18.91 -1.93
C ASP A 202 -19.07 17.67 -2.79
N TYR A 203 -17.81 17.21 -2.87
CA TYR A 203 -17.43 15.99 -3.58
C TYR A 203 -16.53 15.12 -2.72
N ILE A 204 -16.81 13.82 -2.69
CA ILE A 204 -16.03 12.83 -1.97
C ILE A 204 -15.41 11.88 -2.99
N ILE A 205 -14.12 11.62 -2.89
CA ILE A 205 -13.40 10.61 -3.66
C ILE A 205 -12.91 9.57 -2.66
N ILE A 206 -13.50 8.36 -2.71
CA ILE A 206 -13.28 7.31 -1.71
C ILE A 206 -12.69 6.04 -2.32
N GLU A 207 -11.77 5.41 -1.61
CA GLU A 207 -11.25 4.07 -1.95
C GLU A 207 -12.35 2.98 -1.89
N SER A 208 -12.10 1.84 -2.53
CA SER A 208 -13.06 0.72 -2.54
C SER A 208 -12.37 -0.64 -2.59
N THR A 209 -11.18 -0.75 -1.98
CA THR A 209 -10.36 -1.97 -2.02
C THR A 209 -11.15 -3.18 -1.51
N TYR A 210 -11.93 -2.98 -0.44
CA TYR A 210 -12.83 -3.97 0.15
C TYR A 210 -14.30 -3.55 0.09
N GLY A 211 -14.69 -2.77 -0.92
CA GLY A 211 -16.06 -2.26 -1.08
C GLY A 211 -17.17 -3.34 -1.11
N ASN A 212 -16.82 -4.58 -1.48
CA ASN A 212 -17.72 -5.75 -1.51
C ASN A 212 -17.41 -6.82 -0.45
N ARG A 213 -16.55 -6.53 0.53
CA ARG A 213 -16.15 -7.52 1.56
C ARG A 213 -16.37 -6.97 2.96
N HIS A 214 -16.54 -7.91 3.88
CA HIS A 214 -16.51 -7.66 5.31
C HIS A 214 -15.31 -8.41 5.87
N HIS A 215 -14.58 -7.78 6.78
CA HIS A 215 -13.54 -8.50 7.51
C HIS A 215 -14.19 -9.46 8.50
N ASP A 216 -13.61 -10.65 8.63
CA ASP A 216 -14.03 -11.57 9.68
C ASP A 216 -13.82 -10.89 11.04
N ARG A 217 -14.81 -11.01 11.93
CA ARG A 217 -14.76 -10.49 13.30
C ARG A 217 -13.97 -11.41 14.24
N SER A 218 -13.51 -12.56 13.74
CA SER A 218 -12.58 -13.44 14.45
C SER A 218 -11.33 -12.68 14.90
N ASP A 219 -10.78 -13.06 16.06
CA ASP A 219 -9.54 -12.48 16.56
C ASP A 219 -8.38 -12.86 15.62
N ALA A 220 -7.90 -11.86 14.86
CA ALA A 220 -6.85 -12.04 13.88
C ALA A 220 -5.52 -12.48 14.51
N VAL A 221 -5.28 -12.07 15.76
CA VAL A 221 -4.09 -12.45 16.55
C VAL A 221 -4.17 -13.94 16.87
N GLU A 222 -5.32 -14.43 17.32
CA GLU A 222 -5.50 -15.86 17.63
C GLU A 222 -5.39 -16.73 16.38
N ALA A 223 -6.01 -16.32 15.27
CA ALA A 223 -5.92 -17.02 14.00
C ALA A 223 -4.48 -17.08 13.45
N LEU A 224 -3.70 -16.00 13.60
CA LEU A 224 -2.27 -15.98 13.29
C LEU A 224 -1.51 -17.00 14.13
N GLY A 225 -1.76 -17.03 15.44
CA GLY A 225 -1.17 -18.00 16.36
C GLY A 225 -1.46 -19.44 15.96
N ASP A 226 -2.72 -19.74 15.62
CA ASP A 226 -3.15 -21.09 15.25
C ASP A 226 -2.43 -21.62 14.01
N ILE A 227 -2.26 -20.77 12.99
CA ILE A 227 -1.51 -21.11 11.77
C ILE A 227 -0.04 -21.36 12.09
N ILE A 228 0.57 -20.53 12.92
CA ILE A 228 1.99 -20.67 13.27
C ILE A 228 2.22 -21.92 14.10
N GLU A 229 1.40 -22.16 15.12
CA GLU A 229 1.54 -23.31 16.00
C GLU A 229 1.33 -24.64 15.28
N ARG A 230 0.29 -24.75 14.44
CA ARG A 230 0.06 -25.98 13.66
C ARG A 230 1.11 -26.23 12.59
N THR A 231 1.80 -25.18 12.13
CA THR A 231 2.91 -25.30 11.17
C THR A 231 4.21 -25.70 11.84
N THR A 232 4.54 -25.05 12.95
CA THR A 232 5.74 -25.34 13.72
C THR A 232 5.67 -26.71 14.40
N ARG A 233 4.48 -27.14 14.88
CA ARG A 233 4.26 -28.47 15.47
C ARG A 233 4.53 -29.63 14.50
N ARG A 234 4.34 -29.42 13.19
CA ARG A 234 4.67 -30.41 12.15
C ARG A 234 6.08 -30.24 11.56
N GLY A 235 6.94 -29.46 12.21
CA GLY A 235 8.32 -29.24 11.80
C GLY A 235 8.50 -28.22 10.68
N GLY A 236 7.48 -27.43 10.36
CA GLY A 236 7.49 -26.49 9.24
C GLY A 236 7.88 -25.05 9.58
N THR A 237 8.23 -24.31 8.54
CA THR A 237 8.43 -22.86 8.55
C THR A 237 7.18 -22.15 8.01
N VAL A 238 6.81 -21.03 8.64
CA VAL A 238 5.81 -20.10 8.09
C VAL A 238 6.54 -18.96 7.38
N VAL A 239 6.29 -18.80 6.09
CA VAL A 239 6.74 -17.64 5.31
C VAL A 239 5.56 -16.69 5.15
N ILE A 240 5.72 -15.44 5.59
CA ILE A 240 4.70 -14.40 5.53
C ILE A 240 5.17 -13.30 4.56
N PRO A 241 4.73 -13.32 3.29
CA PRO A 241 4.85 -12.16 2.41
C PRO A 241 4.12 -10.97 3.02
N ALA A 242 4.84 -9.88 3.30
CA ALA A 242 4.27 -8.68 3.91
C ALA A 242 4.73 -7.41 3.18
N PHE A 243 3.86 -6.38 3.15
CA PHE A 243 4.29 -5.04 2.79
C PHE A 243 5.26 -4.51 3.85
N ALA A 244 6.37 -3.92 3.40
CA ALA A 244 7.46 -3.54 4.29
C ALA A 244 7.07 -2.39 5.25
N VAL A 245 6.09 -1.57 4.85
CA VAL A 245 5.52 -0.49 5.65
C VAL A 245 4.08 -0.86 5.99
N GLY A 246 3.69 -0.69 7.26
CA GLY A 246 2.37 -1.04 7.78
C GLY A 246 2.27 -2.52 8.19
N ARG A 247 2.09 -3.42 7.21
CA ARG A 247 1.77 -4.84 7.49
C ARG A 247 2.86 -5.55 8.28
N ALA A 248 4.13 -5.39 7.90
CA ALA A 248 5.23 -6.06 8.61
C ALA A 248 5.27 -5.66 10.10
N GLN A 249 5.08 -4.39 10.41
CA GLN A 249 5.09 -3.86 11.78
C GLN A 249 3.88 -4.36 12.58
N SER A 250 2.70 -4.38 11.96
CA SER A 250 1.48 -4.91 12.59
C SER A 250 1.61 -6.39 12.95
N LEU A 251 2.15 -7.20 12.04
CA LEU A 251 2.43 -8.62 12.30
C LEU A 251 3.43 -8.83 13.43
N ILE A 252 4.46 -7.98 13.55
CA ILE A 252 5.41 -8.05 14.66
C ILE A 252 4.70 -7.80 15.99
N TYR A 253 3.82 -6.80 16.02
CA TYR A 253 3.03 -6.49 17.21
C TYR A 253 2.06 -7.64 17.57
N ASP A 254 1.37 -8.21 16.60
CA ASP A 254 0.46 -9.36 16.81
C ASP A 254 1.22 -10.59 17.37
N LEU A 255 2.44 -10.85 16.85
CA LEU A 255 3.29 -11.93 17.35
C LEU A 255 3.76 -11.68 18.79
N TRP A 256 4.04 -10.43 19.15
CA TRP A 256 4.36 -10.05 20.52
C TRP A 256 3.14 -10.24 21.44
N LEU A 257 1.94 -9.82 21.03
CA LEU A 257 0.70 -10.07 21.79
C LEU A 257 0.49 -11.56 22.07
N LEU A 258 0.72 -12.43 21.08
CA LEU A 258 0.68 -13.88 21.27
C LEU A 258 1.69 -14.36 22.32
N ARG A 259 2.91 -13.82 22.31
CA ARG A 259 3.93 -14.16 23.31
C ARG A 259 3.55 -13.69 24.72
N GLN A 260 2.96 -12.50 24.85
CA GLN A 260 2.42 -12.00 26.12
C GLN A 260 1.29 -12.91 26.64
N ARG A 261 0.48 -13.49 25.74
CA ARG A 261 -0.54 -14.52 26.04
C ARG A 261 0.06 -15.91 26.34
N GLY A 262 1.38 -16.04 26.38
CA GLY A 262 2.08 -17.28 26.68
C GLY A 262 2.21 -18.26 25.50
N ARG A 263 1.79 -17.86 24.30
CA ARG A 263 1.91 -18.62 23.04
C ARG A 263 3.27 -18.36 22.38
N LEU A 264 3.63 -19.14 21.36
CA LEU A 264 4.83 -18.95 20.51
C LEU A 264 6.20 -18.79 21.22
N ARG A 265 6.33 -19.15 22.51
CA ARG A 265 7.53 -18.87 23.34
C ARG A 265 8.86 -19.31 22.73
N ASN A 266 8.88 -20.45 22.03
CA ASN A 266 10.10 -21.05 21.46
C ASN A 266 10.15 -20.97 19.93
N VAL A 267 9.32 -20.13 19.31
CA VAL A 267 9.27 -19.95 17.86
C VAL A 267 10.08 -18.71 17.47
N PRO A 268 11.23 -18.87 16.79
CA PRO A 268 12.01 -17.74 16.30
C PRO A 268 11.24 -16.98 15.21
N VAL A 269 11.28 -15.66 15.28
CA VAL A 269 10.67 -14.75 14.31
C VAL A 269 11.77 -13.92 13.66
N TYR A 270 11.81 -13.93 12.34
CA TYR A 270 12.77 -13.18 11.54
C TYR A 270 12.05 -12.16 10.67
N LEU A 271 12.57 -10.93 10.64
CA LEU A 271 12.21 -9.92 9.65
C LEU A 271 13.33 -9.84 8.60
N ASP A 272 13.11 -10.45 7.44
CA ASP A 272 14.06 -10.45 6.32
C ASP A 272 13.64 -9.44 5.25
N SER A 273 13.76 -8.17 5.61
CA SER A 273 13.56 -7.06 4.69
C SER A 273 14.32 -5.83 5.20
N PRO A 274 15.37 -5.38 4.48
CA PRO A 274 16.06 -4.14 4.80
C PRO A 274 15.10 -2.95 4.86
N MET A 275 14.16 -2.88 3.90
CA MET A 275 13.13 -1.85 3.88
C MET A 275 12.22 -1.92 5.11
N ALA A 276 11.74 -3.10 5.50
CA ALA A 276 10.86 -3.21 6.67
C ALA A 276 11.59 -2.86 7.98
N THR A 277 12.89 -3.17 8.06
CA THR A 277 13.75 -2.76 9.17
C THR A 277 13.84 -1.23 9.26
N SER A 278 14.08 -0.54 8.14
CA SER A 278 14.08 0.92 8.09
C SER A 278 12.71 1.53 8.39
N ALA A 279 11.63 0.89 7.94
CA ALA A 279 10.26 1.32 8.24
C ALA A 279 9.92 1.20 9.73
N THR A 280 10.43 0.18 10.43
CA THR A 280 10.32 0.09 11.90
C THR A 280 11.01 1.26 12.60
N ALA A 281 12.16 1.71 12.09
CA ALA A 281 12.83 2.89 12.65
C ALA A 281 12.01 4.18 12.42
N LEU A 282 11.27 4.29 11.31
CA LEU A 282 10.35 5.39 11.06
C LEU A 282 9.15 5.36 12.01
N LEU A 283 8.64 4.17 12.36
CA LEU A 283 7.58 4.02 13.36
C LEU A 283 8.01 4.64 14.69
N HIS A 284 9.22 4.32 15.16
CA HIS A 284 9.78 4.94 16.37
C HIS A 284 9.94 6.46 16.26
N ARG A 285 10.39 6.96 15.11
CA ARG A 285 10.65 8.40 14.89
C ARG A 285 9.37 9.23 14.89
N HIS A 286 8.27 8.65 14.43
CA HIS A 286 6.96 9.32 14.30
C HIS A 286 5.96 8.71 15.29
N ALA A 287 6.34 8.70 16.57
CA ALA A 287 5.55 8.08 17.64
C ALA A 287 4.12 8.64 17.75
N ASP A 288 3.92 9.92 17.41
CA ASP A 288 2.60 10.58 17.44
C ASP A 288 1.66 10.13 16.30
N ASP A 289 2.19 9.40 15.30
CA ASP A 289 1.42 8.92 14.16
C ASP A 289 0.79 7.53 14.39
N HIS A 290 1.08 6.87 15.52
CA HIS A 290 0.57 5.54 15.89
C HIS A 290 0.10 5.44 17.36
N LYS A 291 -0.57 4.34 17.73
CA LYS A 291 -1.14 4.10 19.08
C LYS A 291 -0.20 3.36 20.05
N LEU A 292 0.89 2.76 19.55
CA LEU A 292 1.77 1.93 20.39
C LEU A 292 2.44 2.74 21.50
N ALA A 293 2.31 2.28 22.74
CA ALA A 293 3.08 2.80 23.85
C ALA A 293 4.57 2.53 23.63
N GLN A 294 5.44 3.48 24.04
CA GLN A 294 6.88 3.36 23.81
C GLN A 294 7.47 2.06 24.36
N HIS A 295 7.08 1.66 25.58
CA HIS A 295 7.54 0.42 26.19
C HIS A 295 7.13 -0.84 25.40
N ASP A 296 5.87 -0.88 24.95
CA ASP A 296 5.34 -2.01 24.17
C ASP A 296 6.03 -2.08 22.81
N PHE A 297 6.27 -0.93 22.17
CA PHE A 297 7.05 -0.86 20.94
C PHE A 297 8.48 -1.38 21.15
N GLU A 298 9.22 -0.87 22.12
CA GLU A 298 10.61 -1.29 22.35
C GLU A 298 10.70 -2.80 22.65
N THR A 299 9.76 -3.33 23.43
CA THR A 299 9.71 -4.76 23.78
C THR A 299 9.34 -5.60 22.56
N ALA A 300 8.23 -5.31 21.89
CA ALA A 300 7.74 -6.09 20.74
C ALA A 300 8.77 -6.16 19.60
N PHE A 301 9.42 -5.03 19.30
CA PHE A 301 10.32 -4.95 18.15
C PHE A 301 11.75 -5.42 18.48
N SER A 302 12.15 -5.54 19.76
CA SER A 302 13.42 -6.17 20.16
C SER A 302 13.39 -7.70 20.15
N GLU A 303 12.18 -8.27 20.19
CA GLU A 303 11.92 -9.71 20.23
C GLU A 303 12.01 -10.42 18.86
N VAL A 304 12.29 -9.65 17.80
CA VAL A 304 12.41 -10.11 16.41
C VAL A 304 13.87 -10.04 15.95
N THR A 305 14.32 -11.05 15.19
CA THR A 305 15.65 -11.03 14.59
C THR A 305 15.60 -10.35 13.21
N TYR A 306 16.29 -9.21 13.07
CA TYR A 306 16.37 -8.47 11.81
C TYR A 306 17.49 -9.02 10.94
N VAL A 307 17.15 -9.48 9.74
CA VAL A 307 18.12 -9.98 8.76
C VAL A 307 18.46 -8.87 7.78
N ARG A 308 19.71 -8.42 7.81
CA ARG A 308 20.17 -7.29 7.00
C ARG A 308 21.00 -7.77 5.82
N ASP A 309 21.87 -8.74 6.04
CA ASP A 309 22.80 -9.21 5.02
C ASP A 309 22.20 -10.28 4.10
N VAL A 310 22.75 -10.38 2.89
CA VAL A 310 22.33 -11.38 1.89
C VAL A 310 22.76 -12.79 2.30
N GLU A 311 23.94 -12.96 2.90
CA GLU A 311 24.41 -14.26 3.37
C GLU A 311 23.61 -14.74 4.59
N GLU A 312 23.22 -13.83 5.49
CA GLU A 312 22.27 -14.15 6.58
C GLU A 312 20.92 -14.63 6.03
N SER A 313 20.37 -13.95 5.01
CA SER A 313 19.12 -14.33 4.34
C SER A 313 19.20 -15.73 3.68
N LYS A 314 20.34 -16.04 3.04
CA LYS A 314 20.61 -17.38 2.50
C LYS A 314 20.74 -18.43 3.59
N ALA A 315 21.46 -18.13 4.67
CA ALA A 315 21.60 -19.03 5.82
C ALA A 315 20.25 -19.31 6.47
N LEU A 316 19.39 -18.29 6.59
CA LEU A 316 18.03 -18.41 7.08
C LEU A 316 17.20 -19.37 6.20
N SER A 317 17.31 -19.23 4.88
CA SER A 317 16.62 -20.10 3.90
C SER A 317 17.12 -21.55 3.94
N ALA A 318 18.41 -21.75 4.21
CA ALA A 318 19.02 -23.08 4.32
C ALA A 318 18.66 -23.78 5.65
N ASN A 319 18.38 -23.01 6.70
CA ASN A 319 18.06 -23.53 8.03
C ASN A 319 16.63 -24.10 8.08
N ARG A 320 16.52 -25.42 8.31
CA ARG A 320 15.24 -26.14 8.38
C ARG A 320 14.53 -26.13 9.73
N TYR A 321 15.14 -25.53 10.77
CA TYR A 321 14.50 -25.40 12.08
C TYR A 321 13.19 -24.59 11.97
N PRO A 322 12.06 -25.05 12.56
CA PRO A 322 10.78 -24.34 12.50
C PRO A 322 10.90 -22.89 12.94
N LYS A 323 10.38 -21.96 12.13
CA LYS A 323 10.51 -20.51 12.35
C LYS A 323 9.41 -19.74 11.60
N VAL A 324 9.27 -18.47 11.92
CA VAL A 324 8.47 -17.50 11.16
C VAL A 324 9.41 -16.55 10.42
N ILE A 325 9.17 -16.36 9.12
CA ILE A 325 9.91 -15.42 8.28
C ILE A 325 8.93 -14.40 7.70
N ILE A 326 9.02 -13.15 8.13
CA ILE A 326 8.31 -12.02 7.53
C ILE A 326 9.24 -11.40 6.49
N SER A 327 8.79 -11.31 5.23
CA SER A 327 9.62 -10.80 4.14
C SER A 327 8.80 -10.05 3.10
N ALA A 328 9.39 -8.98 2.55
CA ALA A 328 8.82 -8.24 1.43
C ALA A 328 9.12 -8.92 0.07
N SER A 329 8.31 -8.74 -0.98
CA SER A 329 7.09 -7.91 -1.03
C SER A 329 5.78 -8.65 -0.69
N GLY A 330 4.79 -7.92 -0.17
CA GLY A 330 3.51 -8.47 0.31
C GLY A 330 2.66 -9.23 -0.71
N MET A 331 2.88 -8.99 -2.00
CA MET A 331 2.19 -9.68 -3.09
C MET A 331 3.05 -10.76 -3.80
N ALA A 332 4.22 -11.08 -3.24
CA ALA A 332 5.23 -11.96 -3.83
C ALA A 332 5.58 -11.57 -5.28
N THR A 333 5.72 -10.26 -5.54
CA THR A 333 6.06 -9.73 -6.86
C THR A 333 7.56 -9.72 -7.12
N GLY A 334 8.36 -9.51 -6.07
CA GLY A 334 9.82 -9.39 -6.10
C GLY A 334 10.42 -9.47 -4.69
N GLY A 335 11.73 -9.25 -4.60
CA GLY A 335 12.46 -9.19 -3.33
C GLY A 335 12.79 -10.56 -2.72
N ARG A 336 13.31 -10.52 -1.48
CA ARG A 336 13.83 -11.70 -0.77
C ARG A 336 12.78 -12.78 -0.50
N VAL A 337 11.50 -12.41 -0.42
CA VAL A 337 10.40 -13.39 -0.20
C VAL A 337 10.34 -14.45 -1.29
N LEU A 338 10.75 -14.11 -2.52
CA LEU A 338 10.79 -15.07 -3.61
C LEU A 338 11.77 -16.20 -3.30
N HIS A 339 12.94 -15.91 -2.74
CA HIS A 339 13.91 -16.94 -2.34
C HIS A 339 13.40 -17.82 -1.19
N HIS A 340 12.68 -17.25 -0.23
CA HIS A 340 12.03 -18.02 0.84
C HIS A 340 10.94 -18.94 0.27
N ILE A 341 10.11 -18.44 -0.65
CA ILE A 341 9.12 -19.27 -1.35
C ILE A 341 9.81 -20.37 -2.15
N GLU A 342 10.94 -20.10 -2.81
CA GLU A 342 11.73 -21.12 -3.49
C GLU A 342 12.24 -22.21 -2.52
N ALA A 343 12.71 -21.82 -1.33
CA ALA A 343 13.30 -22.71 -0.33
C ALA A 343 12.27 -23.56 0.43
N PHE A 344 11.08 -23.00 0.69
CA PHE A 344 10.07 -23.62 1.57
C PHE A 344 8.80 -24.06 0.83
N GLY A 345 8.45 -23.46 -0.31
CA GLY A 345 7.21 -23.73 -1.06
C GLY A 345 7.08 -25.16 -1.57
N GLY A 346 8.18 -25.87 -1.78
CA GLY A 346 8.20 -27.25 -2.28
C GLY A 346 7.84 -28.34 -1.27
N SER A 347 7.54 -28.00 -0.01
CA SER A 347 7.25 -28.98 1.07
C SER A 347 5.92 -28.71 1.76
N HIS A 348 5.12 -29.75 1.96
CA HIS A 348 3.82 -29.72 2.65
C HIS A 348 3.92 -29.40 4.15
N GLN A 349 5.12 -29.50 4.73
CA GLN A 349 5.34 -29.14 6.13
C GLN A 349 5.25 -27.63 6.33
N ASN A 350 5.54 -26.81 5.32
CA ASN A 350 5.60 -25.36 5.43
C ASN A 350 4.24 -24.71 5.11
N THR A 351 4.11 -23.43 5.49
CA THR A 351 2.96 -22.59 5.13
C THR A 351 3.44 -21.28 4.51
N LEU A 352 2.80 -20.89 3.40
CA LEU A 352 2.84 -19.55 2.83
C LEU A 352 1.58 -18.81 3.32
N LEU A 353 1.76 -17.82 4.19
CA LEU A 353 0.67 -17.09 4.83
C LEU A 353 0.57 -15.68 4.27
N PHE A 354 -0.53 -15.37 3.56
CA PHE A 354 -0.82 -14.04 3.05
C PHE A 354 -1.68 -13.24 4.04
N SER A 355 -1.33 -11.98 4.26
CA SER A 355 -1.91 -11.11 5.31
C SER A 355 -2.35 -9.73 4.80
N GLY A 356 -2.47 -9.56 3.49
CA GLY A 356 -2.90 -8.31 2.88
C GLY A 356 -3.42 -8.52 1.46
N PHE A 357 -3.97 -7.46 0.87
CA PHE A 357 -4.61 -7.53 -0.45
C PHE A 357 -3.66 -8.07 -1.53
N GLN A 358 -4.19 -8.96 -2.37
CA GLN A 358 -3.44 -9.57 -3.47
C GLN A 358 -4.05 -9.15 -4.80
N ALA A 359 -3.42 -8.17 -5.46
CA ALA A 359 -3.91 -7.65 -6.73
C ALA A 359 -3.88 -8.71 -7.85
N ALA A 360 -4.83 -8.60 -8.79
CA ALA A 360 -4.89 -9.45 -9.96
C ALA A 360 -3.54 -9.53 -10.72
N GLY A 361 -3.16 -10.74 -11.13
CA GLY A 361 -1.92 -11.00 -11.87
C GLY A 361 -0.67 -11.19 -11.01
N THR A 362 -0.74 -10.97 -9.70
CA THR A 362 0.39 -11.23 -8.77
C THR A 362 0.55 -12.72 -8.46
N ARG A 363 1.70 -13.11 -7.89
CA ARG A 363 1.91 -14.51 -7.48
C ARG A 363 1.08 -14.87 -6.28
N GLY A 364 0.99 -13.97 -5.30
CA GLY A 364 0.16 -14.22 -4.12
C GLY A 364 -1.30 -14.46 -4.49
N ARG A 365 -1.87 -13.64 -5.40
CA ARG A 365 -3.25 -13.86 -5.89
C ARG A 365 -3.43 -15.24 -6.53
N LYS A 366 -2.51 -15.64 -7.42
CA LYS A 366 -2.57 -16.97 -8.05
C LYS A 366 -2.52 -18.12 -7.05
N LEU A 367 -1.68 -18.00 -6.01
CA LEU A 367 -1.53 -19.02 -4.98
C LEU A 367 -2.81 -19.14 -4.13
N LEU A 368 -3.42 -18.02 -3.76
CA LEU A 368 -4.69 -17.99 -3.05
C LEU A 368 -5.83 -18.59 -3.88
N GLU A 369 -5.82 -18.38 -5.19
CA GLU A 369 -6.76 -19.00 -6.14
C GLU A 369 -6.47 -20.49 -6.44
N GLY A 370 -5.54 -21.10 -5.69
CA GLY A 370 -5.28 -22.54 -5.73
C GLY A 370 -4.22 -23.00 -6.72
N ALA A 371 -3.48 -22.08 -7.36
CA ALA A 371 -2.39 -22.46 -8.26
C ALA A 371 -1.33 -23.27 -7.50
N ARG A 372 -0.99 -24.45 -8.04
CA ARG A 372 0.05 -25.35 -7.50
C ARG A 372 1.41 -25.15 -8.13
N GLU A 373 1.55 -24.23 -9.07
CA GLU A 373 2.82 -23.86 -9.67
C GLU A 373 2.89 -22.35 -9.91
N VAL A 374 4.06 -21.75 -9.65
CA VAL A 374 4.33 -20.34 -9.92
C VAL A 374 5.69 -20.14 -10.56
N LYS A 375 5.82 -19.08 -11.37
CA LYS A 375 7.06 -18.73 -12.04
C LYS A 375 7.91 -17.79 -11.20
N ILE A 376 9.05 -18.24 -10.71
CA ILE A 376 10.00 -17.45 -9.90
C ILE A 376 11.36 -17.44 -10.61
N HIS A 377 12.00 -16.27 -10.72
CA HIS A 377 13.30 -16.08 -11.42
C HIS A 377 13.42 -16.78 -12.80
N GLY A 378 12.33 -16.77 -13.57
CA GLY A 378 12.28 -17.37 -14.91
C GLY A 378 11.93 -18.85 -14.96
N ARG A 379 11.84 -19.54 -13.82
CA ARG A 379 11.59 -20.99 -13.70
C ARG A 379 10.21 -21.27 -13.10
N TRP A 380 9.54 -22.31 -13.57
CA TRP A 380 8.31 -22.80 -12.95
C TRP A 380 8.65 -23.69 -11.77
N MET A 381 7.92 -23.51 -10.67
CA MET A 381 8.17 -24.22 -9.43
C MET A 381 6.87 -24.77 -8.83
N PRO A 382 6.86 -26.03 -8.41
CA PRO A 382 5.72 -26.62 -7.71
C PRO A 382 5.62 -26.08 -6.28
N ILE A 383 4.40 -25.76 -5.87
CA ILE A 383 4.04 -25.33 -4.53
C ILE A 383 3.23 -26.43 -3.86
N LYS A 384 3.89 -27.11 -2.92
CA LYS A 384 3.31 -28.15 -2.06
C LYS A 384 3.03 -27.65 -0.65
N ALA A 385 3.63 -26.53 -0.26
CA ALA A 385 3.33 -25.87 0.99
C ALA A 385 1.85 -25.54 1.09
N GLU A 386 1.36 -25.51 2.31
CA GLU A 386 0.05 -24.97 2.57
C GLU A 386 0.02 -23.49 2.19
N VAL A 387 -1.06 -23.06 1.55
CA VAL A 387 -1.31 -21.65 1.28
C VAL A 387 -2.49 -21.23 2.13
N ALA A 388 -2.28 -20.23 2.99
CA ALA A 388 -3.29 -19.70 3.90
C ALA A 388 -3.41 -18.19 3.75
N GLU A 389 -4.59 -17.67 4.07
CA GLU A 389 -4.90 -16.24 4.05
C GLU A 389 -5.53 -15.84 5.38
N LEU A 390 -5.10 -14.70 5.91
CA LEU A 390 -5.78 -13.99 6.99
C LEU A 390 -6.23 -12.64 6.44
N ALA A 391 -7.37 -12.65 5.75
CA ALA A 391 -7.89 -11.45 5.07
C ALA A 391 -8.18 -10.31 6.07
N MET A 392 -8.63 -10.65 7.28
CA MET A 392 -8.90 -9.69 8.35
C MET A 392 -7.66 -8.98 8.87
N LEU A 393 -6.45 -9.43 8.52
CA LEU A 393 -5.26 -8.68 8.88
C LEU A 393 -5.16 -7.41 8.02
N SER A 394 -5.70 -7.33 6.81
CA SER A 394 -5.58 -6.19 5.88
C SER A 394 -5.67 -4.80 6.55
N ALA A 395 -4.90 -3.83 6.06
CA ALA A 395 -4.83 -2.48 6.65
C ALA A 395 -5.90 -1.52 6.07
N HIS A 396 -6.69 -2.00 5.11
CA HIS A 396 -7.78 -1.23 4.51
C HIS A 396 -9.08 -1.49 5.27
N ALA A 397 -9.86 -0.43 5.42
CA ALA A 397 -11.26 -0.47 5.83
C ALA A 397 -12.08 -1.43 4.96
N ASP A 398 -12.91 -2.25 5.59
CA ASP A 398 -13.93 -3.02 4.87
C ASP A 398 -15.15 -2.18 4.45
N SER A 399 -16.10 -2.82 3.79
CA SER A 399 -17.32 -2.16 3.31
C SER A 399 -18.12 -1.48 4.44
N ASP A 400 -18.17 -2.03 5.65
CA ASP A 400 -18.89 -1.42 6.78
C ASP A 400 -18.13 -0.26 7.39
N GLU A 401 -16.80 -0.38 7.48
CA GLU A 401 -15.89 0.67 7.95
C GLU A 401 -15.89 1.89 6.99
N LEU A 402 -15.87 1.64 5.67
CA LEU A 402 -16.02 2.70 4.66
C LEU A 402 -17.38 3.40 4.80
N MET A 403 -18.47 2.65 5.00
CA MET A 403 -19.80 3.22 5.24
C MET A 403 -19.89 3.96 6.58
N ARG A 404 -19.17 3.51 7.63
CA ARG A 404 -19.05 4.21 8.92
C ARG A 404 -18.37 5.56 8.73
N TRP A 405 -17.28 5.62 7.95
CA TRP A 405 -16.58 6.86 7.65
C TRP A 405 -17.47 7.83 6.86
N LEU A 406 -18.18 7.35 5.83
CA LEU A 406 -19.13 8.17 5.07
C LEU A 406 -20.29 8.70 5.93
N ARG A 407 -20.79 7.95 6.91
CA ARG A 407 -21.81 8.44 7.86
C ARG A 407 -21.32 9.58 8.76
N GLY A 408 -20.01 9.85 8.80
CA GLY A 408 -19.43 10.96 9.55
C GLY A 408 -19.74 12.35 8.96
N PHE A 409 -20.15 12.43 7.69
CA PHE A 409 -20.51 13.70 7.06
C PHE A 409 -21.91 14.14 7.49
N THR A 410 -22.02 15.41 7.84
CA THR A 410 -23.27 16.02 8.35
C THR A 410 -24.25 16.42 7.25
N LYS A 411 -23.76 16.56 6.01
CA LYS A 411 -24.53 16.93 4.82
C LYS A 411 -24.20 15.97 3.68
N ALA A 412 -25.22 15.61 2.90
CA ALA A 412 -25.02 14.84 1.69
C ALA A 412 -24.15 15.61 0.67
N PRO A 413 -23.12 14.97 0.09
CA PRO A 413 -22.33 15.57 -0.98
C PRO A 413 -23.17 15.67 -2.27
N GLU A 414 -22.74 16.51 -3.20
CA GLU A 414 -23.32 16.56 -4.54
C GLU A 414 -23.04 15.27 -5.32
N ARG A 415 -21.83 14.70 -5.15
CA ARG A 415 -21.47 13.41 -5.73
C ARG A 415 -20.34 12.73 -4.95
N VAL A 416 -20.41 11.40 -4.86
CA VAL A 416 -19.31 10.52 -4.42
C VAL A 416 -18.71 9.83 -5.64
N PHE A 417 -17.38 9.86 -5.75
CA PHE A 417 -16.60 9.14 -6.75
C PHE A 417 -15.89 7.97 -6.07
N ILE A 418 -16.14 6.76 -6.57
CA ILE A 418 -15.59 5.53 -6.00
C ILE A 418 -14.42 5.08 -6.85
N VAL A 419 -13.24 5.07 -6.24
CA VAL A 419 -11.96 4.77 -6.88
C VAL A 419 -11.25 3.67 -6.09
N HIS A 420 -10.04 3.29 -6.50
CA HIS A 420 -9.16 2.35 -5.79
C HIS A 420 -9.82 1.01 -5.47
N GLY A 421 -10.43 0.37 -6.48
CA GLY A 421 -11.18 -0.87 -6.31
C GLY A 421 -11.23 -1.66 -7.61
N GLU A 422 -11.36 -2.97 -7.49
CA GLU A 422 -11.79 -3.81 -8.62
C GLU A 422 -13.26 -3.50 -8.93
N SER A 423 -13.68 -3.70 -10.19
CA SER A 423 -15.03 -3.34 -10.66
C SER A 423 -16.15 -3.80 -9.74
N ASP A 424 -16.10 -5.07 -9.28
CA ASP A 424 -17.13 -5.64 -8.41
C ASP A 424 -17.14 -5.00 -7.02
N ALA A 425 -15.98 -4.59 -6.50
CA ALA A 425 -15.85 -3.93 -5.21
C ALA A 425 -16.36 -2.49 -5.25
N SER A 426 -15.99 -1.74 -6.29
CA SER A 426 -16.47 -0.38 -6.51
C SER A 426 -17.99 -0.33 -6.72
N GLU A 427 -18.53 -1.28 -7.49
CA GLU A 427 -19.97 -1.33 -7.80
C GLU A 427 -20.80 -1.71 -6.57
N ALA A 428 -20.36 -2.70 -5.79
CA ALA A 428 -21.04 -3.06 -4.54
C ALA A 428 -21.10 -1.88 -3.56
N LEU A 429 -20.00 -1.12 -3.42
CA LEU A 429 -20.00 0.09 -2.59
C LEU A 429 -20.92 1.17 -3.16
N ARG A 430 -20.96 1.35 -4.48
CA ARG A 430 -21.87 2.30 -5.17
C ARG A 430 -23.32 2.02 -4.81
N GLU A 431 -23.74 0.76 -4.92
CA GLU A 431 -25.10 0.33 -4.58
C GLU A 431 -25.41 0.56 -3.10
N ARG A 432 -24.48 0.22 -2.20
CA ARG A 432 -24.66 0.45 -0.76
C ARG A 432 -24.79 1.94 -0.42
N ILE A 433 -23.95 2.81 -0.99
CA ILE A 433 -24.03 4.26 -0.79
C ILE A 433 -25.40 4.80 -1.22
N GLN A 434 -25.87 4.39 -2.41
CA GLN A 434 -27.18 4.80 -2.89
C GLN A 434 -28.33 4.28 -2.02
N ARG A 435 -28.27 3.03 -1.59
CA ARG A 435 -29.34 2.40 -0.80
C ARG A 435 -29.40 2.89 0.65
N GLU A 436 -28.25 3.03 1.30
CA GLU A 436 -28.16 3.27 2.75
C GLU A 436 -27.99 4.76 3.10
N LEU A 437 -27.38 5.56 2.23
CA LEU A 437 -27.17 7.00 2.46
C LEU A 437 -28.04 7.87 1.55
N ASN A 438 -28.67 7.31 0.51
CA ASN A 438 -29.40 8.05 -0.51
C ASN A 438 -28.54 9.13 -1.21
N TRP A 439 -27.24 8.84 -1.37
CA TRP A 439 -26.30 9.76 -2.01
C TRP A 439 -26.03 9.37 -3.46
N HIS A 440 -25.77 10.37 -4.29
CA HIS A 440 -25.39 10.13 -5.67
C HIS A 440 -23.93 9.68 -5.77
N ALA A 441 -23.71 8.41 -6.10
CA ALA A 441 -22.38 7.81 -6.29
C ALA A 441 -22.11 7.45 -7.77
N SER A 442 -20.86 7.57 -8.19
CA SER A 442 -20.37 7.22 -9.53
C SER A 442 -19.05 6.45 -9.42
N VAL A 443 -18.85 5.46 -10.29
CA VAL A 443 -17.58 4.74 -10.45
C VAL A 443 -16.90 5.29 -11.70
N PRO A 444 -15.85 6.13 -11.58
CA PRO A 444 -15.15 6.68 -12.74
C PRO A 444 -14.48 5.60 -13.58
N MET A 445 -14.35 5.87 -14.88
CA MET A 445 -13.40 5.18 -15.76
C MET A 445 -12.08 5.94 -15.83
N GLN A 446 -11.00 5.25 -16.19
CA GLN A 446 -9.73 5.89 -16.44
C GLN A 446 -9.84 6.93 -17.57
N ASN A 447 -9.27 8.12 -17.34
CA ASN A 447 -9.33 9.33 -18.16
C ASN A 447 -10.74 9.91 -18.34
N GLN A 448 -11.74 9.46 -17.58
CA GLN A 448 -13.05 10.11 -17.56
C GLN A 448 -12.97 11.43 -16.77
N GLU A 449 -13.45 12.51 -17.39
CA GLU A 449 -13.56 13.82 -16.79
C GLU A 449 -15.00 14.09 -16.33
N PHE A 450 -15.14 14.69 -15.15
CA PHE A 450 -16.41 15.17 -14.60
C PHE A 450 -16.30 16.66 -14.35
N ALA A 451 -17.24 17.43 -14.89
CA ALA A 451 -17.46 18.81 -14.46
C ALA A 451 -18.08 18.80 -13.05
N LEU A 452 -17.55 19.66 -12.18
CA LEU A 452 -17.96 19.86 -10.80
C LEU A 452 -18.62 21.24 -10.66
#